data_AF-A0A6A5GGQ8-F1
#
_entry.id   AF-A0A6A5GGQ8-F1
#
_cell.length_a   1.000
_cell.length_b   1.000
_cell.length_c   1.000
_cell.angle_alpha   90.00
_cell.angle_beta   90.00
_cell.angle_gamma   90.00
#
_symmetry.space_group_name_H-M   'P 1'
#
loop_
_entity.id
_entity.type
_entity.pdbx_description
1 polymer ?
#
loop_
_entity_poly.entity_id
_entity_poly.type
_entity_poly.pdbx_seq_one_letter_code
_entity_poly.pdbx_strand_id
1 'polypeptide(L)'
;MFKVFITLSALTLAVLCAPPGWPTAEEAKAEMEASGLSAQAADGILKIATDFASNQPAEGTEIDREAARAAFHQFIDKVNEYIKTQSPADQTAYEAFVAKKKADFESRIAARKAENQ
;
A
#
# COMPACT_ATOMS: atom_id res chain seq x y z
N MET A 1 -12.93 12.49 -3.76
CA MET A 1 -11.77 12.58 -2.84
C MET A 1 -11.85 11.63 -1.64
N PHE A 2 -12.42 10.42 -1.73
CA PHE A 2 -12.48 9.50 -0.56
C PHE A 2 -12.52 7.99 -0.86
N LYS A 3 -12.06 7.55 -2.04
CA LYS A 3 -12.28 6.15 -2.50
C LYS A 3 -11.02 5.43 -3.02
N VAL A 4 -9.83 5.93 -2.70
CA VAL A 4 -8.55 5.35 -3.18
C VAL A 4 -7.72 4.72 -2.05
N PHE A 5 -8.26 4.71 -0.82
CA PHE A 5 -7.50 4.40 0.38
C PHE A 5 -7.12 2.91 0.48
N ILE A 6 -7.91 1.96 -0.02
CA ILE A 6 -7.77 0.54 0.36
C ILE A 6 -6.65 -0.21 -0.40
N THR A 7 -6.06 0.33 -1.46
CA THR A 7 -5.15 -0.46 -2.30
C THR A 7 -3.66 -0.31 -2.02
N LEU A 8 -3.19 0.84 -1.53
CA LEU A 8 -1.82 0.95 -1.02
C LEU A 8 -1.65 0.27 0.34
N SER A 9 -2.74 0.30 1.13
CA SER A 9 -2.98 -0.39 2.41
C SER A 9 -2.48 -1.81 2.49
N ALA A 10 -2.97 -2.59 1.53
CA ALA A 10 -2.89 -4.01 1.64
C ALA A 10 -1.49 -4.43 1.20
N LEU A 11 -0.83 -3.63 0.34
CA LEU A 11 0.53 -3.87 -0.13
C LEU A 11 1.57 -3.76 0.99
N THR A 12 1.45 -2.77 1.88
CA THR A 12 2.47 -2.54 2.93
C THR A 12 2.27 -3.39 4.18
N LEU A 13 1.03 -3.63 4.60
CA LEU A 13 0.71 -4.62 5.65
C LEU A 13 0.97 -6.07 5.21
N ALA A 14 0.91 -6.34 3.90
CA ALA A 14 1.24 -7.64 3.36
C ALA A 14 2.74 -7.94 3.30
N VAL A 15 3.58 -6.95 2.98
CA VAL A 15 5.04 -7.21 2.84
C VAL A 15 5.66 -7.79 4.12
N LEU A 16 5.12 -7.46 5.31
CA LEU A 16 5.65 -7.97 6.58
C LEU A 16 4.89 -9.15 7.21
N CYS A 17 3.67 -9.48 6.76
CA CYS A 17 2.87 -10.57 7.35
C CYS A 17 2.04 -11.41 6.35
N ALA A 18 2.28 -11.32 5.03
CA ALA A 18 1.39 -11.94 4.04
C ALA A 18 1.61 -13.44 3.79
N PRO A 19 0.52 -14.16 3.44
CA PRO A 19 0.60 -15.47 2.82
C PRO A 19 1.34 -15.40 1.46
N PRO A 20 1.90 -16.53 0.98
CA PRO A 20 2.62 -16.61 -0.29
C PRO A 20 1.78 -16.06 -1.45
N GLY A 21 2.30 -15.03 -2.16
CA GLY A 21 1.62 -14.37 -3.28
C GLY A 21 1.55 -12.83 -3.22
N TRP A 22 2.20 -12.19 -2.25
CA TRP A 22 2.35 -10.73 -2.16
C TRP A 22 3.78 -10.29 -2.48
N PRO A 23 3.97 -9.10 -3.07
CA PRO A 23 5.28 -8.65 -3.52
C PRO A 23 6.21 -8.36 -2.33
N THR A 24 7.49 -8.69 -2.47
CA THR A 24 8.55 -8.29 -1.54
C THR A 24 8.76 -6.78 -1.55
N ALA A 25 9.50 -6.23 -0.59
CA ALA A 25 9.87 -4.80 -0.60
C ALA A 25 10.61 -4.41 -1.89
N GLU A 26 11.45 -5.30 -2.42
CA GLU A 26 12.20 -5.11 -3.66
C GLU A 26 11.27 -5.13 -4.89
N GLU A 27 10.31 -6.05 -4.93
CA GLU A 27 9.31 -6.10 -6.00
C GLU A 27 8.37 -4.89 -5.95
N ALA A 28 7.98 -4.46 -4.76
CA ALA A 28 7.18 -3.25 -4.57
C ALA A 28 7.94 -2.00 -5.03
N LYS A 29 9.25 -1.90 -4.72
CA LYS A 29 10.11 -0.82 -5.21
C LYS A 29 10.20 -0.82 -6.73
N ALA A 30 10.53 -1.97 -7.32
CA ALA A 30 10.65 -2.11 -8.76
C ALA A 30 9.34 -1.74 -9.48
N GLU A 31 8.19 -2.10 -8.91
CA GLU A 31 6.90 -1.73 -9.48
C GLU A 31 6.60 -0.23 -9.36
N MET A 32 6.93 0.40 -8.23
CA MET A 32 6.82 1.86 -8.07
C MET A 32 7.70 2.59 -9.08
N GLU A 33 8.96 2.16 -9.25
CA GLU A 33 9.87 2.74 -10.24
C GLU A 33 9.38 2.51 -11.68
N ALA A 34 8.87 1.32 -11.99
CA ALA A 34 8.27 1.02 -13.29
C ALA A 34 7.01 1.86 -13.58
N SER A 35 6.34 2.35 -12.54
CA SER A 35 5.22 3.29 -12.65
C SER A 35 5.63 4.76 -12.81
N GLY A 36 6.93 5.03 -12.78
CA GLY A 36 7.50 6.36 -12.99
C GLY A 36 7.81 7.13 -11.70
N LEU A 37 7.68 6.51 -10.52
CA LEU A 37 8.23 7.11 -9.30
C LEU A 37 9.75 7.08 -9.35
N SER A 38 10.39 8.13 -8.85
CA SER A 38 11.81 8.12 -8.58
C SER A 38 12.15 7.10 -7.48
N ALA A 39 13.39 6.58 -7.53
CA ALA A 39 13.91 5.68 -6.50
C ALA A 39 13.83 6.30 -5.10
N GLN A 40 14.08 7.61 -4.98
CA GLN A 40 13.96 8.35 -3.72
C GLN A 40 12.52 8.34 -3.17
N ALA A 41 11.52 8.60 -4.02
CA ALA A 41 10.12 8.57 -3.61
C ALA A 41 9.68 7.15 -3.22
N ALA A 42 10.10 6.14 -3.99
CA ALA A 42 9.84 4.74 -3.68
C ALA A 42 10.46 4.31 -2.34
N ASP A 43 11.71 4.71 -2.07
CA ASP A 43 12.40 4.43 -0.81
C ASP A 43 11.73 5.10 0.39
N GLY A 44 11.23 6.32 0.22
CA GLY A 44 10.47 7.00 1.28
C GLY A 44 9.15 6.30 1.60
N ILE A 45 8.43 5.82 0.58
CA ILE A 45 7.20 5.02 0.79
C ILE A 45 7.53 3.72 1.54
N LEU A 46 8.59 3.01 1.14
CA LEU A 46 9.03 1.79 1.82
C LEU A 46 9.43 2.05 3.27
N LYS A 47 10.09 3.16 3.56
CA LYS A 47 10.43 3.54 4.93
C LYS A 47 9.17 3.72 5.79
N ILE A 48 8.16 4.44 5.28
CA ILE A 48 6.88 4.62 5.98
C ILE A 48 6.19 3.26 6.21
N ALA A 49 6.29 2.34 5.25
CA ALA A 49 5.77 0.97 5.37
C ALA A 49 6.48 0.18 6.48
N THR A 50 7.80 0.22 6.52
CA THR A 50 8.62 -0.45 7.54
C THR A 50 8.36 0.11 8.93
N ASP A 51 8.27 1.44 9.06
CA ASP A 51 7.95 2.10 10.33
C ASP A 51 6.55 1.69 10.82
N PHE A 52 5.60 1.52 9.89
CA PHE A 52 4.26 1.06 10.23
C PHE A 52 4.26 -0.39 10.73
N ALA A 53 4.94 -1.29 10.04
CA ALA A 53 4.97 -2.69 10.40
C ALA A 53 5.77 -2.98 11.69
N SER A 54 6.78 -2.16 11.98
CA SER A 54 7.51 -2.21 13.26
C SER A 54 6.62 -1.86 14.47
N ASN A 55 5.47 -1.24 14.25
CA ASN A 55 4.49 -0.91 15.29
C ASN A 55 3.33 -1.91 15.36
N GLN A 56 3.38 -3.04 14.63
CA GLN A 56 2.34 -4.07 14.74
C GLN A 56 2.43 -4.79 16.10
N PRO A 57 1.28 -5.16 16.68
CA PRO A 57 1.26 -5.95 17.91
C PRO A 57 1.95 -7.30 17.68
N ALA A 58 2.62 -7.80 18.73
CA ALA A 58 3.36 -9.05 18.69
C ALA A 58 2.47 -10.23 18.24
N GLU A 59 3.10 -11.20 17.58
CA GLU A 59 2.46 -12.42 17.08
C GLU A 59 1.67 -13.11 18.22
N GLY A 60 0.39 -13.42 17.98
CA GLY A 60 -0.52 -14.00 18.97
C GLY A 60 -1.38 -12.99 19.75
N THR A 61 -1.21 -11.69 19.51
CA THR A 61 -2.14 -10.67 20.02
C THR A 61 -3.38 -10.61 19.14
N GLU A 62 -4.57 -10.64 19.75
CA GLU A 62 -5.81 -10.42 19.00
C GLU A 62 -5.77 -9.04 18.36
N ILE A 63 -5.80 -9.01 17.02
CA ILE A 63 -5.76 -7.76 16.27
C ILE A 63 -7.14 -7.10 16.40
N ASP A 64 -7.20 -6.03 17.21
CA ASP A 64 -8.36 -5.14 17.22
C ASP A 64 -8.56 -4.59 15.80
N ARG A 65 -9.69 -4.96 15.20
CA ARG A 65 -10.03 -4.62 13.82
C ARG A 65 -10.20 -3.10 13.64
N GLU A 66 -10.70 -2.39 14.64
CA GLU A 66 -10.81 -0.93 14.60
C GLU A 66 -9.44 -0.29 14.71
N ALA A 67 -8.59 -0.77 15.62
CA ALA A 67 -7.21 -0.29 15.74
C ALA A 67 -6.40 -0.52 14.46
N ALA A 68 -6.51 -1.71 13.86
CA ALA A 68 -5.86 -2.03 12.59
C ALA A 68 -6.34 -1.12 11.46
N ARG A 69 -7.65 -0.82 11.42
CA ARG A 69 -8.22 0.12 10.43
C ARG A 69 -7.74 1.56 10.65
N ALA A 70 -7.66 2.01 11.90
CA ALA A 70 -7.19 3.34 12.25
C ALA A 70 -5.70 3.51 11.90
N ALA A 71 -4.87 2.56 12.30
CA ALA A 71 -3.45 2.50 11.97
C ALA A 71 -3.28 2.50 10.43
N PHE A 72 -4.10 1.72 9.75
CA PHE A 72 -4.11 1.68 8.30
C PHE A 72 -4.42 3.06 7.65
N HIS A 73 -5.43 3.79 8.12
CA HIS A 73 -5.68 5.15 7.61
C HIS A 73 -4.49 6.09 7.87
N GLN A 74 -3.86 6.02 9.05
CA GLN A 74 -2.68 6.82 9.37
C GLN A 74 -1.50 6.52 8.42
N PHE A 75 -1.31 5.27 8.03
CA PHE A 75 -0.30 4.89 7.05
C PHE A 75 -0.54 5.60 5.71
N ILE A 76 -1.77 5.58 5.19
CA ILE A 76 -2.10 6.27 3.92
C ILE A 76 -1.89 7.76 4.03
N ASP A 77 -2.32 8.37 5.14
CA ASP A 77 -2.18 9.81 5.33
C ASP A 77 -0.70 10.21 5.31
N LYS A 78 0.17 9.46 6.00
CA LYS A 78 1.62 9.69 5.98
C LYS A 78 2.22 9.54 4.59
N VAL A 79 1.83 8.52 3.83
CA VAL A 79 2.32 8.36 2.44
C VAL A 79 1.85 9.51 1.57
N ASN A 80 0.60 9.93 1.69
CA ASN A 80 0.06 11.05 0.90
C ASN A 80 0.73 12.39 1.28
N GLU A 81 0.99 12.62 2.56
CA GLU A 81 1.74 13.79 3.02
C GLU A 81 3.16 13.79 2.48
N TYR A 82 3.84 12.65 2.52
CA TYR A 82 5.18 12.48 1.96
C TYR A 82 5.21 12.70 0.44
N ILE A 83 4.25 12.17 -0.31
CA ILE A 83 4.19 12.34 -1.77
C ILE A 83 3.99 13.80 -2.16
N LYS A 84 3.21 14.58 -1.40
CA LYS A 84 3.05 16.02 -1.63
C LYS A 84 4.36 16.81 -1.52
N THR A 85 5.37 16.27 -0.83
CA THR A 85 6.70 16.91 -0.75
C THR A 85 7.63 16.47 -1.89
N GLN A 86 7.24 15.48 -2.71
CA GLN A 86 8.04 15.01 -3.85
C GLN A 86 7.80 15.88 -5.09
N SER A 87 8.53 15.59 -6.17
CA SER A 87 8.39 16.34 -7.43
C SER A 87 6.97 16.19 -8.03
N PRO A 88 6.52 17.14 -8.87
CA PRO A 88 5.24 17.00 -9.57
C PRO A 88 5.13 15.73 -10.43
N ALA A 89 6.27 15.27 -10.97
CA ALA A 89 6.34 14.02 -11.72
C ALA A 89 6.06 12.81 -10.80
N ASP A 90 6.70 12.76 -9.62
CA ASP A 90 6.47 11.70 -8.63
C ASP A 90 5.02 11.71 -8.10
N GLN A 91 4.45 12.89 -7.88
CA GLN A 91 3.05 13.03 -7.46
C GLN A 91 2.10 12.44 -8.50
N THR A 92 2.30 12.78 -9.78
CA THR A 92 1.49 12.26 -10.89
C THR A 92 1.67 10.75 -11.06
N ALA A 93 2.90 10.27 -11.00
CA ALA A 93 3.22 8.84 -11.10
C ALA A 93 2.59 8.05 -9.95
N TYR A 94 2.65 8.57 -8.73
CA TYR A 94 1.99 7.98 -7.58
C TYR A 94 0.47 7.91 -7.74
N GLU A 95 -0.18 8.99 -8.16
CA GLU A 95 -1.63 8.97 -8.40
C GLU A 95 -2.04 7.91 -9.44
N ALA A 96 -1.28 7.81 -10.53
CA ALA A 96 -1.50 6.79 -11.55
C ALA A 96 -1.27 5.37 -11.01
N PHE A 97 -0.22 5.18 -10.21
CA PHE A 97 0.07 3.92 -9.53
C PHE A 97 -1.07 3.50 -8.60
N VAL A 98 -1.58 4.40 -7.76
CA VAL A 98 -2.70 4.08 -6.85
C VAL A 98 -3.96 3.73 -7.64
N ALA A 99 -4.26 4.46 -8.72
CA ALA A 99 -5.41 4.20 -9.58
C ALA A 99 -5.33 2.81 -10.25
N LYS A 100 -4.15 2.43 -10.76
CA LYS A 100 -3.91 1.10 -11.32
C LYS A 100 -4.12 0.01 -10.28
N LYS A 101 -3.50 0.14 -9.11
CA LYS A 101 -3.67 -0.81 -8.01
C LYS A 101 -5.12 -0.98 -7.60
N LYS A 102 -5.89 0.12 -7.55
CA LYS A 102 -7.33 0.10 -7.30
C LYS A 102 -8.09 -0.75 -8.31
N ALA A 103 -7.85 -0.54 -9.61
CA ALA A 103 -8.51 -1.31 -10.66
C ALA A 103 -8.18 -2.80 -10.57
N ASP A 104 -6.91 -3.14 -10.32
CA ASP A 104 -6.47 -4.54 -10.16
C ASP A 104 -7.17 -5.22 -8.97
N PHE A 105 -7.31 -4.51 -7.84
CA PHE A 105 -8.01 -5.05 -6.67
C PHE A 105 -9.51 -5.24 -6.93
N GLU A 106 -10.18 -4.25 -7.52
CA GLU A 106 -11.60 -4.36 -7.87
C GLU A 106 -11.84 -5.54 -8.84
N SER A 107 -10.96 -5.71 -9.83
CA SER A 107 -10.98 -6.84 -10.77
C SER A 107 -10.83 -8.19 -10.03
N ARG A 108 -9.87 -8.31 -9.11
CA ARG A 108 -9.66 -9.52 -8.30
C ARG A 108 -10.85 -9.85 -7.40
N ILE A 109 -11.50 -8.83 -6.81
CA ILE A 109 -12.71 -9.02 -6.01
C ILE A 109 -13.88 -9.48 -6.87
N ALA A 110 -14.04 -8.93 -8.07
CA ALA A 110 -15.07 -9.34 -9.01
C ALA A 110 -14.86 -10.79 -9.49
N ALA A 111 -13.63 -11.16 -9.86
CA ALA A 111 -13.28 -12.52 -10.26
C ALA A 111 -13.58 -13.55 -9.15
N ARG A 112 -13.14 -13.28 -7.91
CA ARG A 112 -13.41 -14.17 -6.77
C ARG A 112 -14.91 -14.35 -6.49
N LYS A 113 -15.72 -13.30 -6.70
CA LYS A 113 -17.18 -13.41 -6.54
C LYS A 113 -17.82 -14.28 -7.61
N ALA A 114 -17.30 -14.27 -8.83
CA ALA A 114 -17.77 -15.10 -9.93
C ALA A 114 -17.38 -16.59 -9.77
N GLU A 115 -16.24 -16.88 -9.15
CA GLU A 115 -15.78 -18.26 -8.87
C GLU A 115 -16.52 -18.94 -7.70
N ASN A 116 -17.10 -18.15 -6.78
CA ASN A 116 -17.83 -18.64 -5.61
C ASN A 116 -19.37 -18.65 -5.79
N GLN A 117 -19.86 -18.46 -7.02
CA GLN A 117 -21.27 -18.62 -7.41
C GLN A 117 -21.46 -19.89 -8.23
#